data_AF-A0A2V5Z889-F1
#
_entry.id   AF-A0A2V5Z889-F1
#
_cell.length_a   1.000
_cell.length_b   1.000
_cell.length_c   1.000
_cell.angle_alpha   90.00
_cell.angle_beta   90.00
_cell.angle_gamma   90.00
#
_symmetry.space_group_name_H-M   'P 1'
#
loop_
_entity.id
_entity.type
_entity.pdbx_description
1 polymer ?
#
loop_
_entity_poly.entity_id
_entity_poly.type
_entity_poly.pdbx_seq_one_letter_code
_entity_poly.pdbx_strand_id
1 'polypeptide(L)'
;MPGERQTTVKKRNPKSLRGKEGKGGDSPSELIDARIKELSDWRGETLARVRILIKQADPEVVEEVKWRKPSNPAGVPVWSHAGMICTGETYKNVVKMTFAKG
;
A
#
# COMPACT_ATOMS: atom_id res chain seq x y z
N MET A 1 -33.98 -8.76 40.86
CA MET A 1 -32.54 -8.52 40.67
C MET A 1 -32.11 -8.98 39.26
N PRO A 2 -32.10 -8.11 38.24
CA PRO A 2 -31.44 -8.42 36.97
C PRO A 2 -29.99 -7.90 36.97
N GLY A 3 -29.04 -8.82 36.77
CA GLY A 3 -27.60 -8.59 36.85
C GLY A 3 -27.02 -7.69 35.76
N GLU A 4 -25.93 -7.02 36.12
CA GLU A 4 -25.13 -6.10 35.34
C GLU A 4 -24.76 -6.62 33.94
N ARG A 5 -25.03 -5.79 32.93
CA ARG A 5 -24.54 -5.92 31.57
C ARG A 5 -23.04 -5.57 31.56
N GLN A 6 -22.18 -6.56 31.43
CA GLN A 6 -20.77 -6.34 31.16
C GLN A 6 -20.58 -5.76 29.74
N THR A 7 -20.21 -4.49 29.67
CA THR A 7 -19.66 -3.84 28.49
C THR A 7 -18.29 -4.43 28.17
N THR A 8 -18.16 -5.18 27.06
CA THR A 8 -16.84 -5.44 26.45
C THR A 8 -16.64 -4.46 25.30
N VAL A 9 -15.93 -3.37 25.60
CA VAL A 9 -15.30 -2.50 24.61
C VAL A 9 -14.20 -3.32 23.93
N LYS A 10 -14.45 -3.70 22.68
CA LYS A 10 -13.48 -4.38 21.81
C LYS A 10 -12.33 -3.40 21.54
N LYS A 11 -11.20 -3.58 22.24
CA LYS A 11 -9.96 -2.80 22.09
C LYS A 11 -9.61 -2.66 20.61
N ARG A 12 -9.76 -1.45 20.07
CA ARG A 12 -9.12 -1.07 18.81
C ARG A 12 -7.63 -1.14 19.05
N ASN A 13 -6.94 -1.91 18.23
CA ASN A 13 -5.50 -2.05 18.27
C ASN A 13 -4.93 -0.96 17.35
N PRO A 14 -4.36 0.15 17.85
CA PRO A 14 -3.64 1.07 16.99
C PRO A 14 -2.27 0.44 16.76
N LYS A 15 -2.16 -0.51 15.82
CA LYS A 15 -0.84 -0.81 15.24
C LYS A 15 -0.48 0.33 14.33
N SER A 16 -0.02 1.38 15.00
CA SER A 16 0.70 2.52 14.48
C SER A 16 1.64 2.08 13.37
N LEU A 17 1.50 2.79 12.26
CA LEU A 17 2.33 2.77 11.08
C LEU A 17 3.77 3.09 11.47
N ARG A 18 4.52 2.12 11.99
CA ARG A 18 5.97 2.19 11.91
C ARG A 18 6.37 1.53 10.60
N GLY A 19 6.42 2.34 9.54
CA GLY A 19 7.11 1.99 8.31
C GLY A 19 8.52 1.55 8.71
N LYS A 20 8.78 0.25 8.61
CA LYS A 20 10.13 -0.27 8.77
C LYS A 20 10.80 0.09 7.45
N GLU A 21 11.57 1.17 7.45
CA GLU A 21 12.48 1.51 6.36
C GLU A 21 13.23 0.24 5.96
N GLY A 22 12.99 -0.21 4.72
CA GLY A 22 13.67 -1.34 4.15
C GLY A 22 15.16 -1.00 4.09
N LYS A 23 15.96 -1.68 4.91
CA LYS A 23 17.41 -1.75 4.70
C LYS A 23 17.65 -2.48 3.37
N GLY A 24 17.99 -1.72 2.35
CA GLY A 24 18.39 -2.15 1.01
C GLY A 24 18.36 -0.93 0.12
N GLY A 25 19.50 -0.51 -0.41
CA GLY A 25 19.76 0.81 -1.02
C GLY A 25 18.97 1.20 -2.27
N ASP A 26 17.80 0.61 -2.53
CA ASP A 26 16.87 1.01 -3.58
C ASP A 26 15.75 1.85 -2.97
N SER A 27 15.52 3.03 -3.53
CA SER A 27 14.43 3.91 -3.13
C SER A 27 13.08 3.20 -3.33
N PRO A 28 12.06 3.45 -2.49
CA PRO A 28 10.72 2.86 -2.70
C PRO A 28 10.19 3.04 -4.13
N SER A 29 10.46 4.19 -4.73
CA SER A 29 10.19 4.49 -6.15
C SER A 29 10.81 3.46 -7.10
N GLU A 30 12.08 3.11 -6.91
CA GLU A 30 12.82 2.16 -7.73
C GLU A 30 12.27 0.74 -7.57
N LEU A 31 11.80 0.38 -6.38
CA LEU A 31 11.14 -0.90 -6.13
C LEU A 31 9.79 -1.00 -6.87
N ILE A 32 9.05 0.10 -6.95
CA ILE A 32 7.82 0.17 -7.74
C ILE A 32 8.13 0.10 -9.23
N ASP A 33 9.17 0.81 -9.69
CA ASP A 33 9.65 0.74 -11.08
C ASP A 33 10.08 -0.68 -11.47
N ALA A 34 10.84 -1.36 -10.62
CA ALA A 34 11.23 -2.75 -10.82
C ALA A 34 10.00 -3.67 -10.90
N ARG A 35 9.00 -3.45 -10.03
CA ARG A 35 7.76 -4.21 -10.06
C ARG A 35 6.95 -3.98 -11.34
N ILE A 36 6.86 -2.75 -11.81
CA ILE A 36 6.21 -2.43 -13.08
C ILE A 36 6.95 -3.12 -14.24
N LYS A 37 8.28 -3.09 -14.25
CA LYS A 37 9.10 -3.77 -15.26
C LYS A 37 8.99 -5.30 -15.22
N GLU A 38 8.85 -5.88 -14.03
CA GLU A 38 8.61 -7.32 -13.85
C GLU A 38 7.23 -7.73 -14.40
N LEU A 39 6.26 -6.82 -14.29
CA LEU A 39 4.92 -6.97 -14.85
C LEU A 39 4.88 -6.46 -16.30
N SER A 40 5.50 -7.20 -17.23
CA SER A 40 5.50 -6.87 -18.67
C SER A 40 4.15 -7.07 -19.38
N ASP A 41 3.04 -7.03 -18.65
CA ASP A 41 1.69 -7.14 -19.17
C ASP A 41 0.84 -5.92 -18.78
N TRP A 42 -0.44 -5.95 -19.16
CA TRP A 42 -1.39 -4.87 -18.91
C TRP A 42 -1.47 -4.43 -17.43
N ARG A 43 -1.08 -5.29 -16.47
CA ARG A 43 -1.10 -4.97 -15.04
C ARG A 43 0.01 -4.00 -14.68
N GLY A 44 1.20 -4.18 -15.25
CA GLY A 44 2.31 -3.25 -15.09
C GLY A 44 2.00 -1.90 -15.72
N GLU A 45 1.44 -1.91 -16.95
CA GLU A 45 0.99 -0.69 -17.62
C GLU A 45 -0.07 0.06 -16.82
N THR A 46 -1.05 -0.66 -16.27
CA THR A 46 -2.11 -0.08 -15.44
C THR A 46 -1.53 0.51 -14.15
N LEU A 47 -0.63 -0.22 -13.49
CA LEU A 47 0.03 0.26 -12.27
C LEU A 47 0.89 1.50 -12.54
N ALA A 48 1.61 1.53 -13.67
CA ALA A 48 2.38 2.68 -14.11
C ALA A 48 1.48 3.89 -14.36
N ARG A 49 0.37 3.69 -15.06
CA ARG A 49 -0.61 4.75 -15.34
C ARG A 49 -1.21 5.31 -14.05
N VAL A 50 -1.59 4.45 -13.11
CA VAL A 50 -2.08 4.86 -11.78
C VAL A 50 -1.03 5.69 -11.06
N ARG A 51 0.22 5.23 -11.02
CA ARG A 51 1.32 5.96 -10.38
C ARG A 51 1.51 7.35 -10.98
N ILE A 52 1.46 7.47 -12.31
CA ILE A 52 1.55 8.75 -13.00
C ILE A 52 0.39 9.66 -12.57
N LEU A 53 -0.84 9.16 -12.54
CA LEU A 53 -2.01 9.94 -12.11
C LEU A 53 -1.90 10.41 -10.66
N ILE A 54 -1.40 9.56 -9.76
CA ILE A 54 -1.19 9.94 -8.36
C ILE A 54 -0.15 11.06 -8.27
N LYS A 55 0.98 10.96 -8.97
CA LYS A 55 2.01 12.01 -8.99
C LYS A 55 1.55 13.32 -9.65
N GLN A 56 0.67 13.22 -10.65
CA GLN A 56 0.07 14.39 -11.30
C GLN A 56 -0.94 15.08 -10.38
N ALA A 57 -1.74 14.31 -9.65
CA ALA A 57 -2.68 14.84 -8.68
C ALA A 57 -1.98 15.39 -7.43
N ASP A 58 -0.89 14.76 -7.02
CA ASP A 58 -0.14 15.07 -5.81
C ASP A 58 1.38 14.89 -6.04
N PRO A 59 2.09 15.96 -6.41
CA PRO A 59 3.53 15.92 -6.65
C PRO A 59 4.37 15.59 -5.42
N GLU A 60 3.83 15.83 -4.22
CA GLU A 60 4.49 15.60 -2.93
C GLU A 60 4.20 14.21 -2.35
N VAL A 61 3.57 13.33 -3.16
CA VAL A 61 3.25 11.97 -2.74
C VAL A 61 4.51 11.18 -2.38
N VAL A 62 4.47 10.57 -1.20
CA VAL A 62 5.48 9.63 -0.73
C VAL A 62 5.11 8.24 -1.19
N GLU A 63 6.01 7.65 -1.96
CA GLU A 63 5.92 6.25 -2.39
C GLU A 63 6.56 5.34 -1.33
N GLU A 64 5.85 4.30 -0.93
CA GLU A 64 6.32 3.29 0.01
C GLU A 64 6.04 1.90 -0.56
N VAL A 65 6.82 0.90 -0.13
CA VAL A 65 6.51 -0.51 -0.40
C VAL A 65 6.36 -1.25 0.93
N LYS A 66 5.17 -1.75 1.21
CA LYS A 66 4.82 -2.42 2.47
C LYS A 66 4.50 -3.90 2.24
N TRP A 67 4.50 -4.67 3.32
CA TRP A 67 4.13 -6.10 3.33
C TRP A 67 4.94 -7.03 2.40
N ARG A 68 6.24 -6.76 2.24
CA ARG A 68 7.17 -7.73 1.65
C ARG A 68 7.21 -9.01 2.49
N LYS A 69 6.93 -10.14 1.86
CA LYS A 69 6.94 -11.48 2.47
C LYS A 69 7.65 -12.46 1.52
N PRO A 70 8.11 -13.63 1.99
CA PRO A 70 8.67 -14.65 1.10
C PRO A 70 7.71 -15.06 -0.04
N SER A 71 6.40 -15.03 0.22
CA SER A 71 5.36 -15.30 -0.79
C SER A 71 4.98 -14.10 -1.66
N ASN A 72 5.42 -12.89 -1.33
CA ASN A 72 5.29 -11.68 -2.15
C ASN A 72 6.59 -10.85 -2.04
N PRO A 73 7.64 -11.23 -2.78
CA PRO A 73 8.95 -10.58 -2.69
C PRO A 73 8.91 -9.12 -3.16
N ALA A 74 8.01 -8.79 -4.10
CA ALA A 74 7.79 -7.43 -4.57
C ALA A 74 7.25 -6.50 -3.48
N GLY A 75 6.37 -7.03 -2.61
CA GLY A 75 5.60 -6.24 -1.65
C GLY A 75 4.39 -5.58 -2.30
N VAL A 76 3.84 -4.58 -1.62
CA VAL A 76 2.67 -3.83 -2.07
C VAL A 76 3.05 -2.35 -2.11
N PRO A 77 2.91 -1.68 -3.27
CA PRO A 77 3.09 -0.24 -3.36
C PRO A 77 1.98 0.47 -2.58
N VAL A 78 2.38 1.47 -1.81
CA VAL A 78 1.55 2.32 -0.99
C VAL A 78 1.90 3.75 -1.30
N TRP A 79 0.90 4.58 -1.56
CA TRP A 79 1.06 6.01 -1.75
C TRP A 79 0.46 6.76 -0.57
N SER A 80 1.21 7.72 -0.06
CA SER A 80 0.81 8.50 1.10
C SER A 80 1.23 9.96 0.97
N HIS A 81 0.35 10.87 1.36
CA HIS A 81 0.65 12.28 1.52
C HIS A 81 -0.21 12.80 2.66
N ALA A 82 0.41 13.30 3.73
CA ALA A 82 -0.25 13.62 5.00
C ALA A 82 -1.16 12.50 5.58
N GLY A 83 -0.92 11.25 5.17
CA GLY A 83 -1.78 10.09 5.46
C GLY A 83 -1.74 9.08 4.30
N MET A 84 -2.25 7.87 4.52
CA MET A 84 -2.34 6.87 3.44
C MET A 84 -3.40 7.30 2.42
N ILE A 85 -3.02 7.45 1.15
CA ILE A 85 -3.94 7.73 0.06
C ILE A 85 -4.53 6.41 -0.41
N CYS A 86 -3.67 5.54 -0.95
CA CYS A 86 -4.08 4.26 -1.50
C CYS A 86 -2.95 3.23 -1.56
N THR A 87 -3.33 1.97 -1.76
CA THR A 87 -2.43 0.84 -2.05
C THR A 87 -2.72 0.26 -3.43
N GLY A 88 -1.71 -0.27 -4.12
CA GLY A 88 -1.83 -0.81 -5.48
C GLY A 88 -1.39 -2.27 -5.58
N GLU A 89 -2.29 -3.21 -5.30
CA GLU A 89 -1.98 -4.63 -5.36
C GLU A 89 -2.29 -5.22 -6.74
N THR A 90 -1.34 -5.98 -7.31
CA THR A 90 -1.53 -6.67 -8.59
C THR A 90 -1.81 -8.14 -8.36
N TYR A 91 -2.95 -8.63 -8.85
CA TYR A 91 -3.33 -10.05 -8.84
C TYR A 91 -3.22 -10.63 -10.25
N LYS A 92 -3.59 -11.92 -10.44
CA LYS A 92 -3.56 -12.57 -11.76
C LYS A 92 -4.40 -11.83 -12.80
N ASN A 93 -5.62 -11.42 -12.44
CA ASN A 93 -6.61 -10.90 -13.39
C ASN A 93 -7.07 -9.46 -13.07
N VAL A 94 -6.62 -8.88 -11.96
CA VAL A 94 -7.08 -7.56 -11.52
C VAL A 94 -5.92 -6.77 -10.95
N VAL A 95 -5.95 -5.45 -11.16
CA VAL A 95 -5.18 -4.49 -10.38
C VAL A 95 -6.13 -3.90 -9.34
N LYS A 96 -5.89 -4.22 -8.07
CA LYS A 96 -6.71 -3.78 -6.95
C LYS A 96 -6.13 -2.52 -6.35
N MET A 97 -6.93 -1.46 -6.33
CA MET A 97 -6.63 -0.25 -5.58
C MET A 97 -7.48 -0.19 -4.32
N THR A 98 -6.84 0.03 -3.18
CA THR A 98 -7.56 0.25 -1.91
C THR A 98 -7.28 1.66 -1.43
N PHE A 99 -8.33 2.47 -1.30
CA PHE A 99 -8.24 3.83 -0.79
C PHE A 99 -8.53 3.85 0.71
N ALA A 100 -7.77 4.63 1.49
CA ALA A 100 -7.94 4.66 2.94
C ALA A 100 -9.25 5.33 3.39
N LYS A 101 -9.80 6.22 2.55
CA LYS A 101 -11.11 6.83 2.70
C LYS A 101 -11.76 6.88 1.31
N GLY A 102 -12.81 6.09 1.12
CA GLY A 102 -13.57 5.98 -0.13
C GLY A 102 -15.00 5.56 0.17
#